data_AF-A0A958M9M0-F1
#
_entry.id   AF-A0A958M9M0-F1
#
_cell.length_a   1.000
_cell.length_b   1.000
_cell.length_c   1.000
_cell.angle_alpha   90.00
_cell.angle_beta   90.00
_cell.angle_gamma   90.00
#
_symmetry.space_group_name_H-M   'P 1'
#
loop_
_entity.id
_entity.type
_entity.pdbx_description
1 polymer ?
#
loop_
_entity_poly.entity_id
_entity_poly.type
_entity_poly.pdbx_seq_one_letter_code
_entity_poly.pdbx_strand_id
1 'polypeptide(L)'
;EKAEWQAIPPDEHNTDPNSWQGLIFTSTSLSSTGLKIDYASPLSPGTIKLNLYFPGKTEDLLKKFGPDQQKYTPLKAGTDCGCPRPETITRNTWCPDGSCIENSNPVATDVKFLIVHHTAGSNTASDWAAVVRSIWNYHVYTNGWADIGYNFLIDPLGNIYEGRADDTLGAHFSGHNSGTSGMALLGTYTSVTPGAAMLYALEDLLVWKACDKSIDPLAIAYHASSGLMLHTISGHRDGGVTECPGDKVYELLPAIRTNVNAALNSCSLGLNKELAGHFNIYPNPVQDELMIELRDIDQQGLKISCYDLNGSAVLTKSFENSGNIISLDVSCLSPGLYFLRLTSDLGTTAVKLIKI
;
A
#
# COMPACT_ATOMS: atom_id res chain seq x y z
N GLU A 1 -6.57 34.94 9.29
CA GLU A 1 -7.95 34.83 8.76
C GLU A 1 -8.66 33.68 9.46
N LYS A 2 -9.99 33.72 9.65
CA LYS A 2 -10.74 32.57 10.14
C LYS A 2 -10.92 31.61 8.96
N ALA A 3 -10.42 30.38 9.09
CA ALA A 3 -10.70 29.33 8.11
C ALA A 3 -12.21 29.08 8.03
N GLU A 4 -12.71 28.76 6.83
CA GLU A 4 -14.10 28.33 6.66
C GLU A 4 -14.34 26.99 7.39
N TRP A 5 -15.56 26.78 7.86
CA TRP A 5 -15.95 25.52 8.51
C TRP A 5 -15.99 24.41 7.47
N GLN A 6 -15.22 23.33 7.71
CA GLN A 6 -15.25 22.13 6.90
C GLN A 6 -16.10 21.06 7.60
N ALA A 7 -17.01 20.44 6.85
CA ALA A 7 -17.75 19.27 7.34
C ALA A 7 -16.78 18.09 7.52
N ILE A 8 -16.90 17.38 8.66
CA ILE A 8 -16.16 16.14 8.86
C ILE A 8 -16.95 15.03 8.14
N PRO A 9 -16.33 14.28 7.21
CA PRO A 9 -17.01 13.17 6.55
C PRO A 9 -17.35 12.07 7.57
N PRO A 10 -18.51 11.41 7.45
CA PRO A 10 -18.84 10.27 8.29
C PRO A 10 -17.93 9.08 7.95
N ASP A 11 -17.59 8.27 8.96
CA ASP A 11 -16.90 7.00 8.77
C ASP A 11 -17.80 5.97 8.09
N GLU A 12 -17.33 5.42 6.97
CA GLU A 12 -18.02 4.38 6.21
C GLU A 12 -18.10 3.03 6.94
N HIS A 13 -17.29 2.83 7.97
CA HIS A 13 -17.30 1.64 8.82
C HIS A 13 -18.23 1.78 10.04
N ASN A 14 -18.85 2.95 10.25
CA ASN A 14 -19.79 3.14 11.35
C ASN A 14 -21.10 2.37 11.07
N THR A 15 -21.34 1.33 11.85
CA THR A 15 -22.53 0.47 11.74
C THR A 15 -23.65 0.85 12.70
N ASP A 16 -23.43 1.78 13.63
CA ASP A 16 -24.47 2.25 14.57
C ASP A 16 -25.23 3.45 13.99
N PRO A 17 -26.51 3.30 13.61
CA PRO A 17 -27.31 4.37 13.02
C PRO A 17 -27.61 5.52 14.01
N ASN A 18 -27.33 5.35 15.31
CA ASN A 18 -27.53 6.36 16.33
C ASN A 18 -26.23 7.08 16.74
N SER A 19 -25.09 6.77 16.11
CA SER A 19 -23.82 7.41 16.39
C SER A 19 -23.28 8.11 15.14
N TRP A 20 -22.51 9.18 15.34
CA TRP A 20 -21.71 9.78 14.29
C TRP A 20 -20.24 9.70 14.70
N GLN A 21 -19.40 9.25 13.78
CA GLN A 21 -17.97 9.05 13.99
C GLN A 21 -17.22 9.52 12.74
N GLY A 22 -16.03 10.07 12.93
CA GLY A 22 -15.19 10.56 11.86
C GLY A 22 -13.82 11.01 12.37
N LEU A 23 -12.84 11.02 11.47
CA LEU A 23 -11.47 11.40 11.76
C LEU A 23 -11.08 12.59 10.88
N ILE A 24 -10.50 13.63 11.49
CA ILE A 24 -9.97 14.79 10.76
C ILE A 24 -8.56 15.11 11.22
N PHE A 25 -7.69 15.40 10.24
CA PHE A 25 -6.33 15.86 10.48
C PHE A 25 -6.27 17.36 10.29
N THR A 26 -5.57 18.04 11.20
CA THR A 26 -5.41 19.51 11.16
C THR A 26 -3.96 19.87 10.85
N SER A 27 -3.74 21.05 10.26
CA SER A 27 -2.39 21.53 9.96
C SER A 27 -1.61 21.83 11.24
N THR A 28 -0.33 21.45 11.27
CA THR A 28 0.60 21.75 12.36
C THR A 28 0.90 23.26 12.50
N SER A 29 0.53 24.07 11.51
CA SER A 29 0.67 25.53 11.53
C SER A 29 -0.46 26.27 12.26
N LEU A 30 -1.53 25.56 12.64
CA LEU A 30 -2.67 26.17 13.31
C LEU A 30 -2.35 26.46 14.78
N SER A 31 -2.56 27.72 15.20
CA SER A 31 -2.45 28.13 16.61
C SER A 31 -3.68 27.75 17.44
N SER A 32 -4.81 27.49 16.79
CA SER A 32 -6.08 27.08 17.42
C SER A 32 -6.99 26.44 16.38
N THR A 33 -7.80 25.47 16.80
CA THR A 33 -8.88 24.88 16.00
C THR A 33 -10.21 24.96 16.77
N GLY A 34 -11.33 24.86 16.06
CA GLY A 34 -12.66 24.85 16.65
C GLY A 34 -13.47 23.68 16.14
N LEU A 35 -14.36 23.14 16.97
CA LEU A 35 -15.35 22.15 16.59
C LEU A 35 -16.74 22.78 16.71
N LYS A 36 -17.54 22.71 15.65
CA LYS A 36 -18.94 23.13 15.64
C LYS A 36 -19.83 21.91 15.50
N ILE A 37 -20.80 21.79 16.40
CA ILE A 37 -21.79 20.71 16.39
C ILE A 37 -23.16 21.36 16.29
N ASP A 38 -23.82 21.18 15.15
CA ASP A 38 -25.17 21.66 14.91
C ASP A 38 -26.18 20.56 15.27
N TYR A 39 -27.17 20.87 16.12
CA TYR A 39 -28.17 19.92 16.59
C TYR A 39 -29.59 20.46 16.38
N ALA A 40 -30.52 19.58 16.02
CA ALA A 40 -31.91 19.96 15.71
C ALA A 40 -32.76 20.26 16.96
N SER A 41 -32.35 19.81 18.14
CA SER A 41 -33.06 19.99 19.42
C SER A 41 -32.08 20.05 20.59
N PRO A 42 -32.41 20.72 21.71
CA PRO A 42 -31.53 20.78 22.88
C PRO A 42 -31.11 19.38 23.34
N LEU A 43 -29.80 19.17 23.47
CA LEU A 43 -29.23 17.89 23.88
C LEU A 43 -29.25 17.77 25.41
N SER A 44 -29.57 16.57 25.90
CA SER A 44 -29.41 16.25 27.32
C SER A 44 -27.92 16.25 27.70
N PRO A 45 -27.57 16.50 28.98
CA PRO A 45 -26.20 16.36 29.46
C PRO A 45 -25.65 14.95 29.15
N GLY A 46 -24.44 14.87 28.60
CA GLY A 46 -23.77 13.60 28.29
C GLY A 46 -24.10 12.96 26.94
N THR A 47 -24.93 13.61 26.10
CA THR A 47 -25.27 13.08 24.75
C THR A 47 -24.10 13.13 23.77
N ILE A 48 -23.14 14.04 23.93
CA ILE A 48 -21.96 14.14 23.05
C ILE A 48 -20.75 13.52 23.74
N LYS A 49 -20.14 12.52 23.10
CA LYS A 49 -18.82 12.01 23.46
C LYS A 49 -17.81 12.50 22.43
N LEU A 50 -16.75 13.17 22.89
CA LEU A 50 -15.66 13.63 22.04
C LEU A 50 -14.39 12.88 22.43
N ASN A 51 -13.77 12.21 21.46
CA ASN A 51 -12.44 11.64 21.58
C ASN A 51 -11.45 12.56 20.85
N LEU A 52 -10.68 13.35 21.61
CA LEU A 52 -9.62 14.20 21.05
C LEU A 52 -8.29 13.48 21.26
N TYR A 53 -7.63 13.13 20.15
CA TYR A 53 -6.37 12.41 20.18
C TYR A 53 -5.26 13.22 19.53
N PHE A 54 -4.12 13.30 20.22
CA PHE A 54 -2.90 13.89 19.69
C PHE A 54 -1.85 12.78 19.54
N PRO A 55 -1.48 12.39 18.31
CA PRO A 55 -0.61 11.24 18.07
C PRO A 55 0.87 11.48 18.43
N GLY A 56 1.26 12.71 18.79
CA GLY A 56 2.67 13.09 18.94
C GLY A 56 3.42 13.11 17.61
N LYS A 57 4.59 13.77 17.60
CA LYS A 57 5.51 13.73 16.44
C LYS A 57 6.37 12.48 16.52
N THR A 58 6.45 11.72 15.44
CA THR A 58 7.20 10.46 15.38
C THR A 58 8.67 10.66 15.70
N GLU A 59 9.30 11.73 15.20
CA GLU A 59 10.70 12.05 15.49
C GLU A 59 10.95 12.26 17.00
N ASP A 60 10.05 12.97 17.69
CA ASP A 60 10.19 13.22 19.13
C ASP A 60 9.97 11.95 19.94
N LEU A 61 9.00 11.13 19.53
CA LEU A 61 8.75 9.83 20.17
C LEU A 61 9.92 8.87 19.95
N LEU A 62 10.53 8.85 18.77
CA LEU A 62 11.74 8.05 18.49
C LEU A 62 12.96 8.58 19.28
N LYS A 63 13.11 9.88 19.48
CA LYS A 63 14.19 10.40 20.35
C LYS A 63 14.01 10.00 21.81
N LYS A 64 12.76 9.92 22.26
CA LYS A 64 12.42 9.68 23.67
C LYS A 64 12.32 8.20 24.03
N PHE A 65 11.78 7.40 23.13
CA PHE A 65 11.42 5.99 23.32
C PHE A 65 11.97 5.10 22.21
N GLY A 66 12.84 5.63 21.35
CA GLY A 66 13.35 4.95 20.16
C GLY A 66 13.85 3.55 20.46
N PRO A 67 13.80 2.67 19.45
CA PRO A 67 13.86 1.25 19.68
C PRO A 67 15.24 0.86 20.22
N ASP A 68 15.31 0.39 21.47
CA ASP A 68 16.34 -0.58 21.82
C ASP A 68 16.09 -1.80 20.92
N GLN A 69 16.95 -1.96 19.91
CA GLN A 69 16.98 -3.01 18.88
C GLN A 69 16.18 -2.72 17.59
N GLN A 70 16.90 -2.16 16.61
CA GLN A 70 16.56 -2.33 15.20
C GLN A 70 16.40 -3.82 14.87
N LYS A 71 15.16 -4.25 14.67
CA LYS A 71 14.85 -5.29 13.71
C LYS A 71 13.86 -4.71 12.72
N TYR A 72 14.37 -3.94 11.77
CA TYR A 72 13.93 -4.22 10.40
C TYR A 72 14.10 -5.71 10.26
N THR A 73 13.02 -6.48 10.13
CA THR A 73 13.21 -7.88 9.78
C THR A 73 13.68 -7.82 8.33
N PRO A 74 14.97 -8.01 8.05
CA PRO A 74 15.43 -8.03 6.67
C PRO A 74 14.71 -9.20 6.01
N LEU A 75 14.48 -9.08 4.71
CA LEU A 75 13.95 -10.14 3.84
C LEU A 75 14.32 -11.52 4.39
N LYS A 76 13.39 -12.19 5.08
CA LYS A 76 13.53 -13.63 5.24
C LYS A 76 13.23 -14.16 3.85
N ALA A 77 14.28 -14.44 3.09
CA ALA A 77 14.17 -15.28 1.92
C ALA A 77 13.48 -16.57 2.37
N GLY A 78 12.33 -16.87 1.78
CA GLY A 78 11.61 -18.10 2.07
C GLY A 78 10.12 -17.90 2.33
N THR A 79 9.39 -17.57 1.27
CA THR A 79 8.28 -18.43 0.89
C THR A 79 8.81 -19.35 -0.22
N ASP A 80 8.34 -20.60 -0.30
CA ASP A 80 8.76 -21.60 -1.31
C ASP A 80 8.68 -21.08 -2.77
N CYS A 81 7.94 -19.98 -2.99
CA CYS A 81 7.64 -19.40 -4.29
C CYS A 81 8.55 -18.21 -4.70
N GLY A 82 9.51 -17.80 -3.86
CA GLY A 82 10.62 -16.91 -4.24
C GLY A 82 10.38 -15.40 -4.22
N CYS A 83 9.16 -14.91 -3.91
CA CYS A 83 8.92 -13.47 -3.76
C CYS A 83 9.30 -12.96 -2.36
N PRO A 84 10.21 -11.99 -2.23
CA PRO A 84 10.59 -11.44 -0.93
C PRO A 84 9.46 -10.63 -0.29
N ARG A 85 9.25 -10.78 1.02
CA ARG A 85 8.37 -9.90 1.80
C ARG A 85 8.89 -8.46 1.76
N PRO A 86 8.11 -7.45 1.34
CA PRO A 86 8.61 -6.09 1.30
C PRO A 86 8.95 -5.57 2.71
N GLU A 87 9.88 -4.62 2.78
CA GLU A 87 10.24 -3.97 4.03
C GLU A 87 9.00 -3.31 4.64
N THR A 88 8.79 -3.57 5.93
CA THR A 88 7.60 -3.09 6.66
C THR A 88 8.05 -2.38 7.92
N ILE A 89 7.54 -1.17 8.13
CA ILE A 89 7.66 -0.42 9.36
C ILE A 89 6.82 -1.14 10.42
N THR A 90 7.50 -1.72 11.41
CA THR A 90 6.87 -2.47 12.50
C THR A 90 6.12 -1.54 13.46
N ARG A 91 5.21 -2.13 14.24
CA ARG A 91 4.45 -1.39 15.27
C ARG A 91 5.31 -0.61 16.24
N ASN A 92 6.38 -1.21 16.75
CA ASN A 92 7.30 -0.52 17.66
C ASN A 92 8.03 0.65 16.98
N THR A 93 8.09 0.69 15.65
CA THR A 93 8.70 1.79 14.90
C THR A 93 7.71 2.92 14.68
N TRP A 94 6.47 2.62 14.27
CA TRP A 94 5.45 3.65 14.06
C TRP A 94 4.71 4.07 15.36
N CYS A 95 4.84 3.32 16.45
CA CYS A 95 4.33 3.66 17.78
C CYS A 95 5.35 3.33 18.88
N PRO A 96 6.47 4.07 18.94
CA PRO A 96 7.61 3.73 19.79
C PRO A 96 7.35 3.95 21.29
N ASP A 97 6.32 4.71 21.68
CA ASP A 97 5.93 4.84 23.08
C ASP A 97 5.17 3.61 23.63
N GLY A 98 4.89 2.62 22.79
CA GLY A 98 4.18 1.40 23.16
C GLY A 98 2.70 1.60 23.47
N SER A 99 2.13 2.78 23.19
CA SER A 99 0.72 3.08 23.49
C SER A 99 -0.27 2.36 22.57
N CYS A 100 0.19 1.94 21.38
CA CYS A 100 -0.64 1.29 20.37
C CYS A 100 -0.69 -0.22 20.58
N ILE A 101 -1.41 -0.67 21.61
CA ILE A 101 -1.47 -2.07 22.01
C ILE A 101 -2.04 -2.96 20.89
N GLU A 102 -1.36 -4.07 20.61
CA GLU A 102 -1.83 -5.14 19.72
C GLU A 102 -2.99 -5.91 20.35
N ASN A 103 -3.84 -6.51 19.51
CA ASN A 103 -4.87 -7.43 20.02
C ASN A 103 -4.21 -8.59 20.79
N SER A 104 -4.52 -8.71 22.08
CA SER A 104 -3.97 -9.77 22.95
C SER A 104 -4.46 -11.18 22.61
N ASN A 105 -5.56 -11.30 21.85
CA ASN A 105 -6.14 -12.57 21.42
C ASN A 105 -6.40 -12.56 19.90
N PRO A 106 -5.35 -12.59 19.07
CA PRO A 106 -5.51 -12.60 17.62
C PRO A 106 -6.14 -13.91 17.16
N VAL A 107 -7.08 -13.81 16.21
CA VAL A 107 -7.66 -14.98 15.53
C VAL A 107 -6.94 -15.15 14.21
N ALA A 108 -6.35 -16.32 13.97
CA ALA A 108 -5.71 -16.60 12.69
C ALA A 108 -6.77 -16.77 11.58
N THR A 109 -6.41 -16.40 10.36
CA THR A 109 -7.22 -16.61 9.16
C THR A 109 -6.38 -17.18 8.02
N ASP A 110 -6.93 -18.14 7.29
CA ASP A 110 -6.30 -18.64 6.05
C ASP A 110 -6.64 -17.69 4.90
N VAL A 111 -5.71 -16.78 4.60
CA VAL A 111 -5.90 -15.73 3.60
C VAL A 111 -6.03 -16.32 2.19
N LYS A 112 -7.15 -16.02 1.53
CA LYS A 112 -7.46 -16.38 0.13
C LYS A 112 -7.81 -15.16 -0.74
N PHE A 113 -8.14 -14.03 -0.12
CA PHE A 113 -8.50 -12.79 -0.81
C PHE A 113 -7.68 -11.62 -0.25
N LEU A 114 -7.17 -10.77 -1.12
CA LEU A 114 -6.44 -9.55 -0.80
C LEU A 114 -7.36 -8.36 -1.08
N ILE A 115 -7.73 -7.63 -0.04
CA ILE A 115 -8.72 -6.56 -0.14
C ILE A 115 -8.00 -5.21 -0.08
N VAL A 116 -8.10 -4.44 -1.16
CA VAL A 116 -7.52 -3.10 -1.28
C VAL A 116 -8.50 -2.08 -0.74
N HIS A 117 -8.00 -1.24 0.16
CA HIS A 117 -8.73 -0.15 0.79
C HIS A 117 -8.05 1.19 0.52
N HIS A 118 -8.78 2.28 0.71
CA HIS A 118 -8.20 3.54 1.14
C HIS A 118 -8.62 3.82 2.58
N THR A 119 -8.02 4.82 3.25
CA THR A 119 -8.44 5.21 4.60
C THR A 119 -9.44 6.37 4.62
N ALA A 120 -9.88 6.84 3.45
CA ALA A 120 -10.72 8.03 3.26
C ALA A 120 -10.17 9.28 3.98
N GLY A 121 -8.84 9.35 4.14
CA GLY A 121 -8.14 10.39 4.90
C GLY A 121 -7.52 11.49 4.03
N SER A 122 -6.69 12.33 4.65
CA SER A 122 -5.89 13.34 3.93
C SER A 122 -4.83 12.68 3.03
N ASN A 123 -4.65 13.19 1.82
CA ASN A 123 -3.56 12.79 0.91
C ASN A 123 -2.23 13.48 1.22
N THR A 124 -2.20 14.37 2.20
CA THR A 124 -0.99 15.07 2.64
C THR A 124 -0.82 14.95 4.14
N ALA A 125 0.39 14.60 4.57
CA ALA A 125 0.80 14.65 5.97
C ALA A 125 2.30 14.95 6.05
N SER A 126 2.71 15.61 7.13
CA SER A 126 4.13 15.78 7.46
C SER A 126 4.69 14.57 8.22
N ASP A 127 3.84 13.67 8.69
CA ASP A 127 4.19 12.53 9.52
C ASP A 127 3.15 11.40 9.32
N TRP A 128 3.46 10.45 8.45
CA TRP A 128 2.55 9.34 8.13
C TRP A 128 2.43 8.30 9.24
N ALA A 129 3.47 8.10 10.06
CA ALA A 129 3.37 7.24 11.24
C ALA A 129 2.39 7.82 12.28
N ALA A 130 2.33 9.16 12.41
CA ALA A 130 1.30 9.81 13.24
C ALA A 130 -0.12 9.61 12.70
N VAL A 131 -0.29 9.55 11.38
CA VAL A 131 -1.57 9.19 10.74
C VAL A 131 -1.95 7.76 11.11
N VAL A 132 -1.02 6.80 11.02
CA VAL A 132 -1.27 5.40 11.42
C VAL A 132 -1.65 5.28 12.90
N ARG A 133 -0.94 5.98 13.82
CA ARG A 133 -1.32 6.03 15.25
C ARG A 133 -2.72 6.60 15.46
N SER A 134 -3.10 7.61 14.68
CA SER A 134 -4.42 8.23 14.77
C SER A 134 -5.53 7.27 14.30
N ILE A 135 -5.29 6.51 13.23
CA ILE A 135 -6.22 5.47 12.76
C ILE A 135 -6.33 4.35 13.80
N TRP A 136 -5.22 3.90 14.39
CA TRP A 136 -5.25 2.93 15.49
C TRP A 136 -6.09 3.44 16.67
N ASN A 137 -5.85 4.68 17.13
CA ASN A 137 -6.61 5.25 18.24
C ASN A 137 -8.10 5.34 17.92
N TYR A 138 -8.42 5.79 16.70
CA TYR A 138 -9.79 5.89 16.22
C TYR A 138 -10.48 4.52 16.24
N HIS A 139 -9.87 3.48 15.67
CA HIS A 139 -10.44 2.14 15.66
C HIS A 139 -10.60 1.54 17.07
N VAL A 140 -9.63 1.74 17.95
CA VAL A 140 -9.67 1.13 19.30
C VAL A 140 -10.59 1.87 20.25
N TYR A 141 -10.44 3.19 20.35
CA TYR A 141 -11.14 3.97 21.37
C TYR A 141 -12.45 4.60 20.88
N THR A 142 -12.64 4.71 19.56
CA THR A 142 -13.89 5.23 18.98
C THR A 142 -14.75 4.08 18.48
N ASN A 143 -14.22 3.21 17.61
CA ASN A 143 -14.99 2.09 17.06
C ASN A 143 -15.08 0.89 18.03
N GLY A 144 -14.26 0.86 19.08
CA GLY A 144 -14.24 -0.22 20.07
C GLY A 144 -13.59 -1.52 19.58
N TRP A 145 -12.76 -1.45 18.53
CA TRP A 145 -12.08 -2.61 17.98
C TRP A 145 -10.89 -3.02 18.85
N ALA A 146 -10.48 -4.29 18.76
CA ALA A 146 -9.33 -4.78 19.51
C ALA A 146 -7.99 -4.22 19.02
N ASP A 147 -7.95 -3.72 17.78
CA ASP A 147 -6.75 -3.18 17.11
C ASP A 147 -7.15 -2.41 15.84
N ILE A 148 -6.18 -1.74 15.21
CA ILE A 148 -6.31 -1.17 13.85
C ILE A 148 -6.90 -2.20 12.88
N GLY A 149 -7.70 -1.79 11.91
CA GLY A 149 -8.60 -2.71 11.20
C GLY A 149 -7.91 -3.50 10.10
N TYR A 150 -6.93 -2.87 9.46
CA TYR A 150 -6.19 -3.36 8.31
C TYR A 150 -4.97 -4.18 8.75
N ASN A 151 -4.54 -5.14 7.93
CA ASN A 151 -3.29 -5.87 8.16
C ASN A 151 -2.07 -5.01 7.78
N PHE A 152 -2.18 -4.24 6.70
CA PHE A 152 -1.13 -3.36 6.23
C PHE A 152 -1.69 -2.00 5.83
N LEU A 153 -0.88 -0.95 6.00
CA LEU A 153 -1.17 0.39 5.53
C LEU A 153 -0.01 0.91 4.67
N ILE A 154 -0.29 1.70 3.65
CA ILE A 154 0.72 2.19 2.70
C ILE A 154 0.58 3.70 2.57
N ASP A 155 1.66 4.45 2.81
CA ASP A 155 1.65 5.90 2.64
C ASP A 155 1.96 6.35 1.19
N PRO A 156 1.70 7.62 0.82
CA PRO A 156 2.02 8.16 -0.50
C PRO A 156 3.50 8.12 -0.90
N LEU A 157 4.42 7.90 0.06
CA LEU A 157 5.85 7.76 -0.19
C LEU A 157 6.27 6.30 -0.45
N GLY A 158 5.33 5.35 -0.35
CA GLY A 158 5.58 3.93 -0.54
C GLY A 158 6.04 3.19 0.71
N ASN A 159 5.97 3.82 1.89
CA ASN A 159 6.27 3.10 3.14
C ASN A 159 5.10 2.19 3.51
N ILE A 160 5.41 0.94 3.87
CA ILE A 160 4.43 -0.04 4.32
C ILE A 160 4.49 -0.14 5.84
N TYR A 161 3.36 0.01 6.51
CA TYR A 161 3.19 -0.08 7.95
C TYR A 161 2.48 -1.37 8.30
N GLU A 162 3.01 -2.08 9.31
CA GLU A 162 2.34 -3.21 9.92
C GLU A 162 1.13 -2.74 10.74
N GLY A 163 -0.06 -3.20 10.38
CA GLY A 163 -1.29 -2.97 11.12
C GLY A 163 -1.56 -4.13 12.08
N ARG A 164 -2.65 -4.87 11.84
CA ARG A 164 -2.80 -6.22 12.41
C ARG A 164 -1.75 -7.14 11.81
N ALA A 165 -1.15 -7.98 12.65
CA ALA A 165 -0.15 -8.95 12.23
C ALA A 165 -0.60 -9.76 10.99
N ASP A 166 0.37 -10.27 10.25
CA ASP A 166 0.11 -11.12 9.09
C ASP A 166 -0.72 -12.36 9.47
N ASP A 167 -1.55 -12.86 8.54
CA ASP A 167 -2.47 -13.99 8.75
C ASP A 167 -3.43 -13.86 9.95
N THR A 168 -3.65 -12.64 10.43
CA THR A 168 -4.58 -12.35 11.50
C THR A 168 -5.87 -11.76 10.94
N LEU A 169 -7.00 -12.23 11.48
CA LEU A 169 -8.34 -11.77 11.14
C LEU A 169 -8.46 -10.25 11.33
N GLY A 170 -8.73 -9.56 10.23
CA GLY A 170 -8.94 -8.12 10.18
C GLY A 170 -10.27 -7.65 10.76
N ALA A 171 -10.49 -6.33 10.69
CA ALA A 171 -11.80 -5.69 10.89
C ALA A 171 -12.10 -4.67 9.79
N HIS A 172 -11.57 -4.89 8.59
CA HIS A 172 -11.60 -3.95 7.46
C HIS A 172 -12.71 -4.25 6.45
N PHE A 173 -13.19 -5.50 6.37
CA PHE A 173 -14.23 -5.92 5.42
C PHE A 173 -15.50 -6.28 6.19
N SER A 174 -16.38 -5.29 6.39
CA SER A 174 -17.50 -5.34 7.33
C SER A 174 -18.31 -6.65 7.25
N GLY A 175 -18.27 -7.46 8.32
CA GLY A 175 -18.97 -8.76 8.40
C GLY A 175 -18.33 -9.91 7.61
N HIS A 176 -17.25 -9.65 6.86
CA HIS A 176 -16.69 -10.52 5.85
C HIS A 176 -15.16 -10.72 5.96
N ASN A 177 -14.57 -10.48 7.14
CA ASN A 177 -13.10 -10.50 7.32
C ASN A 177 -12.44 -11.89 7.14
N SER A 178 -13.18 -12.98 7.37
CA SER A 178 -12.64 -14.34 7.32
C SER A 178 -12.15 -14.70 5.93
N GLY A 179 -10.90 -15.16 5.83
CA GLY A 179 -10.26 -15.49 4.56
C GLY A 179 -9.62 -14.30 3.84
N THR A 180 -9.54 -13.13 4.48
CA THR A 180 -9.04 -11.91 3.83
C THR A 180 -7.80 -11.31 4.51
N SER A 181 -7.02 -10.55 3.73
CA SER A 181 -5.97 -9.65 4.22
C SER A 181 -6.21 -8.24 3.67
N GLY A 182 -6.30 -7.26 4.56
CA GLY A 182 -6.63 -5.88 4.21
C GLY A 182 -5.40 -4.99 4.06
N MET A 183 -5.29 -4.36 2.89
CA MET A 183 -4.20 -3.44 2.52
C MET A 183 -4.76 -2.05 2.26
N ALA A 184 -4.51 -1.10 3.17
CA ALA A 184 -5.10 0.23 3.11
C ALA A 184 -4.13 1.30 2.63
N LEU A 185 -4.50 2.00 1.56
CA LEU A 185 -3.79 3.18 1.07
C LEU A 185 -4.15 4.39 1.93
N LEU A 186 -3.18 4.98 2.63
CA LEU A 186 -3.39 6.18 3.43
C LEU A 186 -3.79 7.33 2.51
N GLY A 187 -4.99 7.88 2.76
CA GLY A 187 -5.57 8.96 1.95
C GLY A 187 -6.95 8.64 1.40
N THR A 188 -7.41 9.47 0.47
CA THR A 188 -8.65 9.35 -0.29
C THR A 188 -8.37 9.41 -1.79
N TYR A 189 -8.82 8.40 -2.51
CA TYR A 189 -8.52 8.20 -3.93
C TYR A 189 -9.79 8.10 -4.78
N THR A 190 -10.84 8.83 -4.39
CA THR A 190 -12.07 8.97 -5.19
C THR A 190 -11.82 9.77 -6.46
N SER A 191 -11.09 10.87 -6.35
CA SER A 191 -10.79 11.78 -7.48
C SER A 191 -9.29 11.99 -7.75
N VAL A 192 -8.44 11.53 -6.84
CA VAL A 192 -6.97 11.65 -6.94
C VAL A 192 -6.38 10.29 -7.25
N THR A 193 -5.50 10.22 -8.24
CA THR A 193 -4.76 8.99 -8.57
C THR A 193 -3.58 8.83 -7.61
N PRO A 194 -3.36 7.62 -7.02
CA PRO A 194 -2.17 7.36 -6.22
C PRO A 194 -0.86 7.58 -7.00
N GLY A 195 0.17 8.06 -6.30
CA GLY A 195 1.51 8.19 -6.88
C GLY A 195 2.19 6.84 -7.14
N ALA A 196 3.21 6.82 -8.00
CA ALA A 196 3.90 5.60 -8.39
C ALA A 196 4.52 4.84 -7.20
N ALA A 197 5.11 5.55 -6.24
CA ALA A 197 5.74 4.93 -5.06
C ALA A 197 4.72 4.08 -4.25
N MET A 198 3.53 4.63 -4.02
CA MET A 198 2.45 3.90 -3.34
C MET A 198 1.97 2.70 -4.16
N LEU A 199 1.78 2.85 -5.48
CA LEU A 199 1.35 1.74 -6.33
C LEU A 199 2.39 0.62 -6.39
N TYR A 200 3.68 0.95 -6.41
CA TYR A 200 4.76 -0.05 -6.38
C TYR A 200 4.79 -0.79 -5.05
N ALA A 201 4.67 -0.08 -3.91
CA ALA A 201 4.59 -0.71 -2.61
C ALA A 201 3.36 -1.62 -2.46
N LEU A 202 2.21 -1.21 -3.01
CA LEU A 202 1.00 -2.04 -3.04
C LEU A 202 1.21 -3.31 -3.88
N GLU A 203 1.75 -3.17 -5.09
CA GLU A 203 2.05 -4.30 -5.98
C GLU A 203 3.06 -5.27 -5.32
N ASP A 204 4.15 -4.78 -4.74
CA ASP A 204 5.14 -5.62 -4.04
C ASP A 204 4.52 -6.40 -2.86
N LEU A 205 3.65 -5.75 -2.09
CA LEU A 205 2.93 -6.38 -0.98
C LEU A 205 1.94 -7.44 -1.47
N LEU A 206 1.17 -7.14 -2.52
CA LEU A 206 0.24 -8.09 -3.14
C LEU A 206 0.98 -9.29 -3.74
N VAL A 207 2.11 -9.06 -4.42
CA VAL A 207 2.96 -10.11 -5.01
C VAL A 207 3.48 -11.04 -3.93
N TRP A 208 4.08 -10.50 -2.86
CA TRP A 208 4.55 -11.32 -1.75
C TRP A 208 3.40 -12.13 -1.14
N LYS A 209 2.26 -11.49 -0.85
CA LYS A 209 1.17 -12.20 -0.15
C LYS A 209 0.49 -13.24 -1.04
N ALA A 210 0.35 -12.96 -2.33
CA ALA A 210 -0.17 -13.91 -3.29
C ALA A 210 0.76 -15.13 -3.42
N CYS A 211 2.08 -14.90 -3.45
CA CYS A 211 3.10 -15.94 -3.42
C CYS A 211 2.98 -16.79 -2.14
N ASP A 212 3.02 -16.15 -0.97
CA ASP A 212 2.95 -16.78 0.35
C ASP A 212 1.72 -17.71 0.51
N LYS A 213 0.61 -17.34 -0.12
CA LYS A 213 -0.67 -18.05 0.01
C LYS A 213 -1.10 -18.83 -1.23
N SER A 214 -0.24 -18.92 -2.23
CA SER A 214 -0.54 -19.55 -3.52
C SER A 214 -1.85 -19.04 -4.14
N ILE A 215 -2.07 -17.72 -4.05
CA ILE A 215 -3.24 -17.05 -4.62
C ILE A 215 -2.93 -16.68 -6.07
N ASP A 216 -3.79 -17.12 -7.01
CA ASP A 216 -3.77 -16.64 -8.39
C ASP A 216 -4.33 -15.20 -8.43
N PRO A 217 -3.54 -14.17 -8.80
CA PRO A 217 -3.97 -12.78 -8.81
C PRO A 217 -5.08 -12.45 -9.82
N LEU A 218 -5.27 -13.30 -10.84
CA LEU A 218 -6.28 -13.10 -11.89
C LEU A 218 -7.59 -13.85 -11.60
N ALA A 219 -7.58 -14.78 -10.64
CA ALA A 219 -8.71 -15.63 -10.36
C ALA A 219 -9.92 -14.87 -9.79
N ILE A 220 -11.09 -15.47 -10.02
CA ILE A 220 -12.35 -15.17 -9.33
C ILE A 220 -12.71 -16.40 -8.53
N ALA A 221 -12.97 -16.25 -7.23
CA ALA A 221 -13.26 -17.34 -6.32
C ALA A 221 -14.47 -17.03 -5.42
N TYR A 222 -15.14 -18.08 -4.95
CA TYR A 222 -16.24 -17.94 -4.00
C TYR A 222 -15.70 -17.56 -2.63
N HIS A 223 -16.12 -16.40 -2.12
CA HIS A 223 -15.77 -15.92 -0.80
C HIS A 223 -16.88 -16.28 0.20
N ALA A 224 -16.66 -17.35 0.97
CA ALA A 224 -17.68 -17.91 1.86
C ALA A 224 -18.23 -16.91 2.89
N SER A 225 -17.39 -15.98 3.38
CA SER A 225 -17.81 -15.03 4.41
C SER A 225 -18.78 -13.98 3.87
N SER A 226 -18.71 -13.60 2.59
CA SER A 226 -19.65 -12.66 1.95
C SER A 226 -20.73 -13.34 1.10
N GLY A 227 -20.54 -14.61 0.71
CA GLY A 227 -21.45 -15.32 -0.18
C GLY A 227 -21.37 -14.87 -1.64
N LEU A 228 -20.28 -14.19 -2.03
CA LEU A 228 -20.09 -13.61 -3.36
C LEU A 228 -18.94 -14.27 -4.12
N MET A 229 -18.98 -14.17 -5.45
CA MET A 229 -17.81 -14.43 -6.30
C MET A 229 -16.99 -13.15 -6.38
N LEU A 230 -15.77 -13.17 -5.86
CA LEU A 230 -14.87 -12.01 -5.82
C LEU A 230 -13.61 -12.29 -6.61
N HIS A 231 -13.00 -11.25 -7.19
CA HIS A 231 -11.61 -11.35 -7.59
C HIS A 231 -10.76 -11.64 -6.36
N THR A 232 -9.74 -12.49 -6.50
CA THR A 232 -8.80 -12.76 -5.40
C THR A 232 -8.05 -11.51 -4.94
N ILE A 233 -7.92 -10.51 -5.81
CA ILE A 233 -7.57 -9.12 -5.46
C ILE A 233 -8.78 -8.23 -5.78
N SER A 234 -9.46 -7.77 -4.72
CA SER A 234 -10.71 -7.00 -4.80
C SER A 234 -10.57 -5.66 -4.09
N GLY A 235 -11.40 -4.69 -4.47
CA GLY A 235 -11.62 -3.49 -3.67
C GLY A 235 -12.65 -3.75 -2.57
N HIS A 236 -12.65 -2.93 -1.52
CA HIS A 236 -13.67 -3.03 -0.46
C HIS A 236 -15.11 -3.03 -1.02
N ARG A 237 -15.39 -2.17 -2.00
CA ARG A 237 -16.70 -2.07 -2.67
C ARG A 237 -17.16 -3.33 -3.41
N ASP A 238 -16.28 -4.30 -3.66
CA ASP A 238 -16.68 -5.55 -4.33
C ASP A 238 -17.48 -6.49 -3.40
N GLY A 239 -17.39 -6.31 -2.08
CA GLY A 239 -18.19 -7.10 -1.12
C GLY A 239 -18.98 -6.30 -0.11
N GLY A 240 -19.20 -5.01 -0.35
CA GLY A 240 -20.00 -4.15 0.52
C GLY A 240 -20.40 -2.84 -0.15
N VAL A 241 -21.32 -2.09 0.47
CA VAL A 241 -21.76 -0.77 -0.02
C VAL A 241 -20.85 0.30 0.55
N THR A 242 -19.86 0.72 -0.23
CA THR A 242 -18.80 1.68 0.15
C THR A 242 -18.17 2.28 -1.09
N GLU A 243 -17.58 3.48 -0.98
CA GLU A 243 -16.75 4.08 -2.03
C GLU A 243 -15.30 3.56 -1.99
N CYS A 244 -14.89 2.81 -0.98
CA CYS A 244 -13.53 2.31 -0.83
C CYS A 244 -13.21 1.23 -1.90
N PRO A 245 -12.03 1.24 -2.57
CA PRO A 245 -10.81 2.02 -2.29
C PRO A 245 -10.73 3.41 -2.97
N GLY A 246 -11.85 3.96 -3.42
CA GLY A 246 -11.94 5.16 -4.24
C GLY A 246 -11.87 4.86 -5.73
N ASP A 247 -12.55 5.66 -6.55
CA ASP A 247 -12.71 5.38 -7.99
C ASP A 247 -11.38 5.27 -8.72
N LYS A 248 -10.39 6.10 -8.37
CA LYS A 248 -9.07 6.06 -9.03
C LYS A 248 -8.25 4.83 -8.69
N VAL A 249 -8.40 4.26 -7.50
CA VAL A 249 -7.77 2.98 -7.19
C VAL A 249 -8.57 1.84 -7.81
N TYR A 250 -9.91 1.92 -7.76
CA TYR A 250 -10.78 0.88 -8.30
C TYR A 250 -10.61 0.70 -9.81
N GLU A 251 -10.52 1.80 -10.57
CA GLU A 251 -10.20 1.83 -12.01
C GLU A 251 -8.86 1.11 -12.31
N LEU A 252 -7.90 1.12 -11.38
CA LEU A 252 -6.58 0.51 -11.54
C LEU A 252 -6.51 -0.97 -11.14
N LEU A 253 -7.51 -1.52 -10.43
CA LEU A 253 -7.48 -2.90 -9.94
C LEU A 253 -7.24 -3.94 -11.05
N PRO A 254 -7.84 -3.85 -12.25
CA PRO A 254 -7.52 -4.77 -13.33
C PRO A 254 -6.04 -4.75 -13.73
N ALA A 255 -5.44 -3.56 -13.85
CA ALA A 255 -4.03 -3.41 -14.18
C ALA A 255 -3.12 -3.91 -13.05
N ILE A 256 -3.47 -3.62 -11.79
CA ILE A 256 -2.76 -4.13 -10.61
C ILE A 256 -2.75 -5.66 -10.62
N ARG A 257 -3.90 -6.32 -10.87
CA ARG A 257 -3.98 -7.78 -10.96
C ARG A 257 -3.04 -8.35 -12.04
N THR A 258 -3.01 -7.75 -13.23
CA THR A 258 -2.08 -8.14 -14.30
C THR A 258 -0.62 -7.95 -13.90
N ASN A 259 -0.28 -6.82 -13.28
CA ASN A 259 1.08 -6.53 -12.84
C ASN A 259 1.55 -7.50 -11.75
N VAL A 260 0.71 -7.77 -10.76
CA VAL A 260 0.98 -8.72 -9.68
C VAL A 260 1.20 -10.12 -10.25
N ASN A 261 0.37 -10.55 -11.20
CA ASN A 261 0.55 -11.86 -11.86
C ASN A 261 1.87 -11.94 -12.65
N ALA A 262 2.23 -10.89 -13.41
CA ALA A 262 3.48 -10.83 -14.15
C ALA A 262 4.72 -10.86 -13.22
N ALA A 263 4.66 -10.11 -12.11
CA ALA A 263 5.72 -10.08 -11.11
C ALA A 263 5.83 -11.40 -10.34
N LEU A 264 4.72 -12.05 -10.00
CA LEU A 264 4.69 -13.36 -9.36
C LEU A 264 5.40 -14.42 -10.23
N ASN A 265 5.11 -14.45 -11.53
CA ASN A 265 5.80 -15.31 -12.49
C ASN A 265 7.31 -15.02 -12.55
N SER A 266 7.71 -13.76 -12.35
CA SER A 266 9.12 -13.36 -12.34
C SER A 266 9.85 -13.86 -11.08
N CYS A 267 9.20 -13.85 -9.91
CA CYS A 267 9.78 -14.43 -8.69
C CYS A 267 10.04 -15.94 -8.82
N SER A 268 9.09 -16.67 -9.41
CA SER A 268 9.17 -18.13 -9.56
C SER A 268 10.23 -18.58 -10.56
N LEU A 269 10.71 -17.68 -11.41
CA LEU A 269 11.79 -17.93 -12.38
C LEU A 269 13.20 -17.73 -11.80
N GLY A 270 13.34 -17.40 -10.50
CA GLY A 270 14.64 -17.24 -9.87
C GLY A 270 15.46 -16.09 -10.49
N LEU A 271 14.79 -15.01 -10.88
CA LEU A 271 15.46 -13.79 -11.35
C LEU A 271 16.29 -13.22 -10.18
N ASN A 272 17.61 -13.41 -10.25
CA ASN A 272 18.57 -12.98 -9.24
C ASN A 272 18.45 -11.47 -8.99
N LYS A 273 17.98 -11.11 -7.80
CA LYS A 273 17.93 -9.73 -7.29
C LYS A 273 19.31 -9.11 -7.04
N GLU A 274 20.42 -9.83 -7.24
CA GLU A 274 21.76 -9.22 -7.21
C GLU A 274 21.79 -8.02 -8.18
N LEU A 275 21.27 -8.16 -9.41
CA LEU A 275 21.23 -7.02 -10.33
C LEU A 275 20.29 -5.87 -9.92
N ALA A 276 19.23 -6.09 -9.13
CA ALA A 276 18.23 -5.05 -8.85
C ALA A 276 18.77 -3.84 -8.06
N GLY A 277 19.86 -4.01 -7.30
CA GLY A 277 20.57 -2.90 -6.65
C GLY A 277 21.63 -2.22 -7.53
N HIS A 278 21.88 -2.78 -8.72
CA HIS A 278 22.98 -2.43 -9.60
C HIS A 278 22.52 -1.69 -10.86
N PHE A 279 21.24 -1.31 -10.97
CA PHE A 279 20.81 -0.41 -12.03
C PHE A 279 19.67 0.50 -11.61
N ASN A 280 19.53 1.61 -12.31
CA ASN A 280 18.46 2.58 -12.13
C ASN A 280 17.98 3.07 -13.50
N ILE A 281 16.70 3.43 -13.62
CA ILE A 281 16.15 3.95 -14.87
C ILE A 281 15.50 5.31 -14.67
N TYR A 282 15.71 6.24 -15.60
CA TYR A 282 15.14 7.58 -15.52
C TYR A 282 15.12 8.29 -16.89
N PRO A 283 14.16 9.20 -17.13
CA PRO A 283 12.97 9.42 -16.31
C PRO A 283 12.01 8.23 -16.43
N ASN A 284 11.23 7.98 -15.38
CA ASN A 284 10.13 7.01 -15.41
C ASN A 284 8.96 7.59 -14.58
N PRO A 285 7.88 8.11 -15.20
CA PRO A 285 7.50 7.91 -16.60
C PRO A 285 8.42 8.55 -17.66
N VAL A 286 8.54 7.91 -18.82
CA VAL A 286 9.40 8.30 -19.94
C VAL A 286 8.57 8.77 -21.13
N GLN A 287 9.05 9.81 -21.84
CA GLN A 287 8.58 10.14 -23.17
C GLN A 287 9.36 9.32 -24.20
N ASP A 288 10.48 9.82 -24.72
CA ASP A 288 11.13 9.17 -25.86
C ASP A 288 12.46 8.52 -25.53
N GLU A 289 13.18 9.02 -24.52
CA GLU A 289 14.52 8.58 -24.19
C GLU A 289 14.61 8.15 -22.71
N LEU A 290 14.96 6.89 -22.48
CA LEU A 290 15.17 6.30 -21.16
C LEU A 290 16.67 6.15 -20.90
N MET A 291 17.16 6.75 -19.82
CA MET A 291 18.49 6.49 -19.31
C MET A 291 18.48 5.27 -18.38
N ILE A 292 19.46 4.41 -18.55
CA ILE A 292 19.69 3.21 -17.77
C ILE A 292 21.09 3.31 -17.18
N GLU A 293 21.16 3.65 -15.90
CA GLU A 293 22.40 3.70 -15.13
C GLU A 293 22.71 2.30 -14.60
N LEU A 294 23.94 1.82 -14.81
CA LEU A 294 24.47 0.53 -14.36
C LEU A 294 25.58 0.77 -13.33
N ARG A 295 25.62 -0.03 -12.28
CA ARG A 295 26.62 0.00 -11.21
C ARG A 295 27.18 -1.40 -11.01
N ASP A 296 28.49 -1.56 -11.13
CA ASP A 296 29.17 -2.84 -10.87
C ASP A 296 28.68 -4.03 -11.72
N ILE A 297 28.12 -3.77 -12.91
CA ILE A 297 27.71 -4.78 -13.90
C ILE A 297 28.67 -4.72 -15.09
N ASP A 298 29.29 -5.86 -15.45
CA ASP A 298 30.00 -6.00 -16.72
C ASP A 298 28.99 -5.99 -17.87
N GLN A 299 29.32 -5.28 -18.94
CA GLN A 299 28.40 -5.04 -20.06
C GLN A 299 28.57 -6.06 -21.19
N GLN A 300 29.46 -7.04 -21.02
CA GLN A 300 29.59 -8.14 -21.97
C GLN A 300 28.30 -8.96 -22.02
N GLY A 301 27.63 -8.92 -23.18
CA GLY A 301 26.39 -9.66 -23.40
C GLY A 301 25.15 -9.03 -22.76
N LEU A 302 25.21 -7.75 -22.35
CA LEU A 302 24.05 -7.06 -21.80
C LEU A 302 22.94 -6.96 -22.86
N LYS A 303 21.76 -7.48 -22.53
CA LYS A 303 20.57 -7.42 -23.36
C LYS A 303 19.43 -6.76 -22.61
N ILE A 304 18.83 -5.75 -23.22
CA ILE A 304 17.71 -5.00 -22.68
C ILE A 304 16.50 -5.27 -23.56
N SER A 305 15.36 -5.63 -22.97
CA SER A 305 14.14 -5.97 -23.70
C SER A 305 12.91 -5.38 -23.02
N CYS A 306 12.08 -4.62 -23.72
CA CYS A 306 10.79 -4.17 -23.21
C CYS A 306 9.71 -5.21 -23.54
N TYR A 307 8.92 -5.57 -22.55
CA TYR A 307 7.79 -6.47 -22.65
C TYR A 307 6.49 -5.71 -22.41
N ASP A 308 5.46 -6.00 -23.21
CA ASP A 308 4.11 -5.53 -22.94
C ASP A 308 3.44 -6.36 -21.82
N LEU A 309 2.21 -5.99 -21.46
CA LEU A 309 1.42 -6.67 -20.42
C LEU A 309 1.05 -8.13 -20.76
N ASN A 310 1.14 -8.51 -22.03
CA ASN A 310 0.91 -9.88 -22.48
C ASN A 310 2.19 -10.72 -22.46
N GLY A 311 3.33 -10.15 -22.03
CA GLY A 311 4.63 -10.82 -22.04
C GLY A 311 5.28 -10.90 -23.42
N SER A 312 4.80 -10.13 -24.40
CA SER A 312 5.41 -10.04 -25.74
C SER A 312 6.56 -9.03 -25.74
N ALA A 313 7.71 -9.41 -26.29
CA ALA A 313 8.84 -8.50 -26.45
C ALA A 313 8.55 -7.48 -27.56
N VAL A 314 8.41 -6.21 -27.19
CA VAL A 314 8.10 -5.10 -28.11
C VAL A 314 9.34 -4.28 -28.50
N LEU A 315 10.39 -4.34 -27.70
CA LEU A 315 11.70 -3.73 -28.00
C LEU A 315 12.79 -4.66 -27.47
N THR A 316 13.90 -4.80 -28.21
CA THR A 316 15.08 -5.56 -27.76
C THR A 316 16.34 -4.93 -28.34
N LYS A 317 17.32 -4.67 -27.47
CA LYS A 317 18.63 -4.13 -27.81
C LYS A 317 19.71 -4.88 -27.04
N SER A 318 20.84 -5.14 -27.70
CA SER A 318 22.04 -5.67 -27.06
C SER A 318 23.09 -4.56 -27.01
N PHE A 319 23.86 -4.53 -25.94
CA PHE A 319 24.88 -3.52 -25.67
C PHE A 319 26.21 -4.22 -25.36
N GLU A 320 27.29 -3.59 -25.80
CA GLU A 320 28.66 -3.97 -25.47
C GLU A 320 29.43 -2.68 -25.18
N ASN A 321 30.25 -2.66 -24.11
CA ASN A 321 31.19 -1.58 -23.80
C ASN A 321 30.62 -0.15 -23.89
N SER A 322 29.39 0.06 -23.41
CA SER A 322 28.63 1.31 -23.55
C SER A 322 28.82 2.31 -22.40
N GLY A 323 29.64 1.98 -21.39
CA GLY A 323 29.86 2.83 -20.20
C GLY A 323 28.67 2.79 -19.23
N ASN A 324 28.82 3.32 -18.02
CA ASN A 324 27.86 3.11 -16.91
C ASN A 324 26.45 3.69 -17.14
N ILE A 325 26.22 4.45 -18.21
CA ILE A 325 24.90 5.00 -18.55
C ILE A 325 24.59 4.66 -19.99
N ILE A 326 23.47 3.99 -20.21
CA ILE A 326 22.96 3.63 -21.53
C ILE A 326 21.74 4.50 -21.82
N SER A 327 21.70 5.11 -23.01
CA SER A 327 20.48 5.72 -23.54
C SER A 327 19.71 4.69 -24.38
N LEU A 328 18.42 4.56 -24.10
CA LEU A 328 17.48 3.72 -24.83
C LEU A 328 16.33 4.57 -25.40
N ASP A 329 16.25 4.64 -26.73
CA ASP A 329 15.11 5.22 -27.44
C ASP A 329 13.88 4.28 -27.33
N VAL A 330 12.82 4.81 -26.74
CA VAL A 330 11.52 4.16 -26.52
C VAL A 330 10.36 4.90 -27.21
N SER A 331 10.66 5.83 -28.12
CA SER A 331 9.66 6.59 -28.89
C SER A 331 8.74 5.68 -29.74
N CYS A 332 9.18 4.46 -30.04
CA CYS A 332 8.40 3.45 -30.75
C CYS A 332 7.30 2.81 -29.91
N LEU A 333 7.33 2.96 -28.58
CA LEU A 333 6.33 2.40 -27.68
C LEU A 333 5.10 3.30 -27.62
N SER A 334 3.92 2.70 -27.68
CA SER A 334 2.67 3.42 -27.37
C SER A 334 2.64 3.82 -25.89
N PRO A 335 1.95 4.91 -25.50
CA PRO A 335 1.72 5.23 -24.10
C PRO A 335 1.10 4.04 -23.36
N GLY A 336 1.66 3.69 -22.21
CA GLY A 336 1.28 2.46 -21.50
C GLY A 336 2.34 1.94 -20.56
N LEU A 337 2.04 0.78 -19.97
CA LEU A 337 2.89 0.12 -19.01
C LEU A 337 3.66 -1.03 -19.65
N TYR A 338 4.96 -1.09 -19.38
CA TYR A 338 5.90 -2.09 -19.88
C TYR A 338 6.79 -2.64 -18.76
N PHE A 339 7.41 -3.79 -19.02
CA PHE A 339 8.48 -4.35 -18.20
C PHE A 339 9.79 -4.33 -18.99
N LEU A 340 10.75 -3.52 -18.54
CA LEU A 340 12.10 -3.48 -19.08
C LEU A 340 12.93 -4.56 -18.41
N ARG A 341 13.25 -5.62 -19.14
CA ARG A 341 14.09 -6.72 -18.69
C ARG A 341 15.54 -6.50 -19.11
N LEU A 342 16.46 -6.56 -18.16
CA LEU A 342 17.90 -6.57 -18.40
C LEU A 342 18.45 -7.97 -18.14
N THR A 343 19.23 -8.49 -19.08
CA THR A 343 19.90 -9.79 -19.00
C THR A 343 21.40 -9.56 -19.16
N SER A 344 22.19 -10.10 -18.25
CA SER A 344 23.66 -10.10 -18.24
C SER A 344 24.19 -11.48 -17.82
N ASP A 345 25.50 -11.64 -17.75
CA ASP A 345 26.18 -12.82 -17.19
C ASP A 345 25.91 -13.04 -15.69
N LEU A 346 25.71 -11.97 -14.93
CA LEU A 346 25.30 -12.01 -13.51
C LEU A 346 23.84 -12.45 -13.32
N GLY A 347 23.04 -12.43 -14.39
CA GLY A 347 21.65 -12.87 -14.37
C GLY A 347 20.70 -11.93 -15.09
N THR A 348 19.41 -12.10 -14.82
CA THR A 348 18.35 -11.30 -15.42
C THR A 348 17.54 -10.59 -14.32
N THR A 349 17.07 -9.38 -14.63
CA THR A 349 16.23 -8.55 -13.77
C THR A 349 15.21 -7.80 -14.64
N ALA A 350 14.13 -7.31 -14.05
CA ALA A 350 13.15 -6.49 -14.75
C ALA A 350 12.69 -5.32 -13.88
N VAL A 351 12.47 -4.17 -14.51
CA VAL A 351 11.85 -2.99 -13.89
C VAL A 351 10.64 -2.54 -14.67
N LYS A 352 9.72 -1.92 -13.93
CA LYS A 352 8.52 -1.31 -14.48
C LYS A 352 8.89 -0.04 -15.26
N LEU A 353 8.36 0.11 -16.47
CA LEU A 353 8.55 1.27 -17.33
C LEU A 353 7.18 1.85 -17.73
N ILE A 354 6.95 3.11 -17.43
CA ILE A 354 5.73 3.83 -17.80
C ILE A 354 6.05 4.75 -18.97
N LYS A 355 5.47 4.48 -20.15
CA LYS A 355 5.54 5.35 -21.33
C LYS A 355 4.38 6.34 -21.31
N ILE A 356 4.68 7.63 -21.41
CA ILE A 356 3.70 8.73 -21.53
C ILE A 356 3.68 9.36 -22.91
#